data_AF-A0A0F9P9Z2-F1
#
_entry.id   AF-A0A0F9P9Z2-F1
#
_cell.length_a   1.000
_cell.length_b   1.000
_cell.length_c   1.000
_cell.angle_alpha   90.00
_cell.angle_beta   90.00
_cell.angle_gamma   90.00
#
_symmetry.space_group_name_H-M   'P 1'
#
loop_
_entity.id
_entity.type
_entity.pdbx_description
1 polymer ?
#
loop_
_entity_poly.entity_id
_entity_poly.type
_entity_poly.pdbx_seq_one_letter_code
_entity_poly.pdbx_strand_id
1 'polypeptide(L)'
;MKNLAKWISKNQGVFVALLIAAGVLVWTLGCESKVTSLTDPSKMVTADELNLEIEAESMRLQAELDQLMKRAELKFVELSKKDAIKQKLMDFSLLAAQTGTLNPSGLVGLIAGIVGIGAVIDNRIKDKVIKNRPLKV
;
A
#
# COMPACT_ATOMS: atom_id res chain seq x y z
N MET A 1 -63.08 14.14 17.99
CA MET A 1 -62.54 13.66 19.28
C MET A 1 -63.53 12.83 20.12
N LYS A 2 -64.81 13.24 20.27
CA LYS A 2 -65.80 12.49 21.09
C LYS A 2 -66.02 11.02 20.68
N ASN A 3 -65.99 10.72 19.39
CA ASN A 3 -66.16 9.35 18.87
C ASN A 3 -64.94 8.45 19.15
N LEU A 4 -63.75 9.04 19.22
CA LEU A 4 -62.49 8.32 19.41
C LEU A 4 -62.31 7.91 20.88
N ALA A 5 -62.64 8.80 21.81
CA ALA A 5 -62.65 8.50 23.24
C ALA A 5 -63.66 7.39 23.59
N LYS A 6 -64.85 7.42 22.98
CA LYS A 6 -65.91 6.41 23.18
C LYS A 6 -65.53 5.04 22.61
N TRP A 7 -64.71 5.01 21.56
CA TRP A 7 -64.16 3.79 20.98
C TRP A 7 -63.03 3.23 21.85
N ILE A 8 -62.11 4.08 22.33
CA ILE A 8 -61.02 3.69 23.24
C ILE A 8 -61.60 3.12 24.53
N SER A 9 -62.64 3.72 25.12
CA SER A 9 -63.26 3.21 26.33
C SER A 9 -63.94 1.84 26.15
N LYS A 10 -64.32 1.48 24.92
CA LYS A 10 -64.94 0.18 24.60
C LYS A 10 -63.89 -0.91 24.32
N ASN A 11 -62.73 -0.52 23.80
CA ASN A 11 -61.66 -1.41 23.35
C ASN A 11 -60.34 -1.16 24.11
N GLN A 12 -60.41 -0.88 25.42
CA GLN A 12 -59.25 -0.48 26.22
C GLN A 12 -58.09 -1.49 26.14
N GLY A 13 -58.40 -2.79 26.16
CA GLY A 13 -57.39 -3.85 26.03
C GLY A 13 -56.64 -3.83 24.70
N VAL A 14 -57.34 -3.58 23.58
CA VAL A 14 -56.73 -3.48 22.25
C VAL A 14 -55.86 -2.24 22.15
N PHE A 15 -56.30 -1.12 22.72
CA PHE A 15 -55.53 0.13 22.72
C PHE A 15 -54.23 -0.01 23.53
N VAL A 16 -54.29 -0.62 24.71
CA VAL A 16 -53.10 -0.91 25.53
C VAL A 16 -52.16 -1.88 24.82
N ALA A 17 -52.68 -2.95 24.20
CA ALA A 17 -51.87 -3.88 23.42
C ALA A 17 -51.16 -3.20 22.24
N LEU A 18 -51.83 -2.27 21.56
CA LEU A 18 -51.26 -1.51 20.45
C LEU A 18 -50.14 -0.56 20.92
N LEU A 19 -50.31 0.10 22.08
CA LEU A 19 -49.26 0.92 22.68
C LEU A 19 -48.03 0.08 23.08
N ILE A 20 -48.24 -1.09 23.68
CA ILE A 20 -47.15 -2.01 24.04
C ILE A 20 -46.44 -2.49 22.76
N ALA A 21 -47.19 -2.90 21.73
CA ALA A 21 -46.64 -3.33 20.45
C ALA A 21 -45.82 -2.21 19.77
N ALA A 22 -46.32 -0.98 19.78
CA ALA A 22 -45.59 0.17 19.26
C ALA A 22 -44.31 0.43 20.06
N GLY A 23 -44.36 0.34 21.39
CA GLY A 23 -43.18 0.47 22.25
C GLY A 23 -42.12 -0.59 21.99
N VAL A 24 -42.53 -1.85 21.81
CA VAL A 24 -41.63 -2.96 21.47
C VAL A 24 -41.03 -2.76 20.08
N LEU A 25 -41.81 -2.34 19.09
CA LEU A 25 -41.29 -2.09 17.74
C LEU A 25 -40.21 -0.99 17.75
N VAL A 26 -40.46 0.12 18.43
CA VAL A 26 -39.48 1.21 18.57
C VAL A 26 -38.24 0.73 19.31
N TRP A 27 -38.39 -0.07 20.36
CA TRP A 27 -37.26 -0.66 21.08
C TRP A 27 -36.42 -1.55 20.16
N THR A 28 -37.06 -2.46 19.41
CA THR A 28 -36.35 -3.42 18.55
C THR A 28 -35.69 -2.77 17.33
N LEU A 29 -36.26 -1.69 16.81
CA LEU A 29 -35.71 -0.98 15.66
C LEU A 29 -34.68 0.10 16.03
N GLY A 30 -34.70 0.61 17.26
CA GLY A 30 -33.83 1.69 17.72
C GLY A 30 -32.51 1.25 18.35
N CYS A 31 -32.34 -0.05 18.64
CA CYS A 31 -31.11 -0.55 19.25
C CYS A 31 -30.10 -0.94 18.18
N GLU A 32 -29.32 0.02 17.70
CA GLU A 32 -28.17 -0.28 16.84
C GLU A 32 -27.04 -0.90 17.67
N SER A 33 -26.55 -2.06 17.22
CA SER A 33 -25.39 -2.71 17.81
C SER A 33 -24.13 -1.87 17.58
N LYS A 34 -23.43 -1.52 18.65
CA LYS A 34 -22.14 -0.82 18.60
C LYS A 34 -21.01 -1.73 19.01
N VAL A 35 -19.87 -1.61 18.34
CA VAL A 35 -18.65 -2.35 18.65
C VAL A 35 -17.47 -1.39 18.79
N THR A 36 -16.39 -1.83 19.41
CA THR A 36 -15.17 -1.03 19.53
C THR A 36 -14.54 -0.79 18.16
N SER A 37 -14.10 0.44 17.89
CA SER A 37 -13.39 0.78 16.64
C SER A 37 -12.08 0.01 16.51
N LEU A 38 -11.68 -0.25 15.26
CA LEU A 38 -10.42 -0.92 14.92
C LEU A 38 -9.22 0.00 15.12
N THR A 39 -9.40 1.30 14.91
CA THR A 39 -8.31 2.29 14.92
C THR A 39 -8.18 2.98 16.27
N ASP A 40 -9.29 3.20 16.98
CA ASP A 40 -9.30 3.82 18.30
C ASP A 40 -10.11 3.00 19.32
N PRO A 41 -9.45 2.31 20.27
CA PRO A 41 -10.15 1.46 21.25
C PRO A 41 -11.03 2.26 22.22
N SER A 42 -10.93 3.59 22.25
CA SER A 42 -11.78 4.45 23.09
C SER A 42 -13.14 4.80 22.48
N LYS A 43 -13.34 4.51 21.17
CA LYS A 43 -14.57 4.85 20.44
C LYS A 43 -15.42 3.61 20.16
N MET A 44 -16.73 3.71 20.38
CA MET A 44 -17.70 2.73 19.90
C MET A 44 -18.33 3.21 18.59
N VAL A 45 -18.36 2.33 17.60
CA VAL A 45 -18.81 2.60 16.23
C VAL A 45 -19.97 1.68 15.86
N THR A 46 -20.82 2.15 14.95
CA THR A 46 -21.90 1.34 14.37
C THR A 46 -21.34 0.42 13.28
N ALA A 47 -22.14 -0.53 12.80
CA ALA A 47 -21.72 -1.46 11.75
C ALA A 47 -21.30 -0.73 10.46
N ASP A 48 -22.01 0.34 10.09
CA ASP A 48 -21.70 1.13 8.89
C ASP A 48 -20.38 1.90 9.05
N GLU A 49 -20.13 2.49 10.22
CA GLU A 49 -18.85 3.14 10.51
C GLU A 49 -17.68 2.14 10.50
N LEU A 50 -17.88 0.95 11.09
CA LEU A 50 -16.86 -0.09 11.10
C LEU A 50 -16.49 -0.57 9.69
N ASN A 51 -17.48 -0.72 8.80
CA ASN A 51 -17.22 -1.13 7.41
C ASN A 51 -16.37 -0.09 6.67
N LEU A 52 -16.62 1.20 6.91
CA LEU A 52 -15.80 2.28 6.35
C LEU A 52 -14.36 2.25 6.90
N GLU A 53 -14.19 1.99 8.21
CA GLU A 53 -12.86 1.85 8.82
C GLU A 53 -12.08 0.67 8.21
N ILE A 54 -12.73 -0.48 8.03
CA ILE A 54 -12.14 -1.67 7.42
C ILE A 54 -11.70 -1.38 5.98
N GLU A 55 -12.57 -0.75 5.20
CA GLU A 55 -12.28 -0.42 3.80
C GLU A 55 -11.08 0.52 3.69
N ALA A 56 -11.04 1.58 4.51
CA ALA A 56 -9.94 2.54 4.54
C ALA A 56 -8.60 1.89 4.91
N GLU A 57 -8.56 1.04 5.94
CA GLU A 57 -7.34 0.34 6.34
C GLU A 57 -6.88 -0.64 5.25
N SER A 58 -7.82 -1.35 4.60
CA SER A 58 -7.47 -2.29 3.52
C SER A 58 -6.79 -1.61 2.33
N MET A 59 -7.25 -0.42 1.93
CA MET A 59 -6.65 0.36 0.85
C MET A 59 -5.26 0.85 1.23
N ARG A 60 -5.07 1.29 2.48
CA ARG A 60 -3.77 1.74 2.98
C ARG A 60 -2.74 0.61 2.92
N LEU A 61 -3.09 -0.60 3.39
CA LEU A 61 -2.19 -1.75 3.34
C LEU A 61 -1.83 -2.14 1.89
N GLN A 62 -2.80 -2.08 0.96
CA GLN A 62 -2.53 -2.35 -0.46
C GLN A 62 -1.53 -1.36 -1.05
N ALA A 63 -1.65 -0.07 -0.73
CA ALA A 63 -0.72 0.94 -1.20
C ALA A 63 0.70 0.73 -0.64
N GLU A 64 0.81 0.38 0.65
CA GLU A 64 2.11 0.07 1.27
C GLU A 64 2.76 -1.18 0.64
N LEU A 65 1.98 -2.23 0.35
CA LEU A 65 2.45 -3.44 -0.32
C LEU A 65 2.94 -3.16 -1.75
N ASP A 66 2.18 -2.40 -2.55
CA ASP A 66 2.59 -2.05 -3.91
C ASP A 66 3.91 -1.26 -3.93
N GLN A 67 4.08 -0.32 -3.01
CA GLN A 67 5.35 0.40 -2.86
C GLN A 67 6.51 -0.54 -2.48
N LEU A 68 6.27 -1.49 -1.58
CA LEU A 68 7.29 -2.46 -1.17
C LEU A 68 7.67 -3.38 -2.34
N MET A 69 6.69 -3.85 -3.11
CA MET A 69 6.92 -4.68 -4.29
C MET A 69 7.75 -3.95 -5.35
N LYS A 70 7.39 -2.70 -5.68
CA LYS A 70 8.18 -1.87 -6.61
C LYS A 70 9.62 -1.67 -6.15
N ARG A 71 9.84 -1.45 -4.85
CA ARG A 71 11.20 -1.35 -4.28
C ARG A 71 11.94 -2.68 -4.38
N ALA A 72 11.27 -3.79 -4.10
CA ALA A 72 11.85 -5.12 -4.20
C ALA A 72 12.27 -5.44 -5.64
N GLU A 73 11.42 -5.16 -6.63
CA GLU A 73 11.74 -5.35 -8.06
C GLU A 73 12.99 -4.57 -8.48
N LEU A 74 13.09 -3.30 -8.10
CA LEU A 74 14.29 -2.49 -8.37
C LEU A 74 15.55 -3.10 -7.73
N LYS A 75 15.43 -3.65 -6.53
CA LYS A 75 16.54 -4.30 -5.82
C LYS A 75 16.94 -5.63 -6.48
N PHE A 76 15.99 -6.40 -6.99
CA PHE A 76 16.29 -7.60 -7.77
C PHE A 76 17.04 -7.26 -9.06
N VAL A 77 16.65 -6.20 -9.77
CA VAL A 77 17.38 -5.73 -10.96
C VAL A 77 18.81 -5.31 -10.62
N GLU A 78 19.02 -4.63 -9.50
CA GLU A 78 20.37 -4.29 -9.01
C GLU A 78 21.18 -5.55 -8.66
N LEU A 79 20.56 -6.54 -8.02
CA LEU A 79 21.19 -7.81 -7.66
C LEU A 79 21.66 -8.56 -8.90
N SER A 80 20.80 -8.71 -9.92
CA SER A 80 21.15 -9.39 -11.18
C SER A 80 22.30 -8.72 -11.91
N LYS A 81 22.38 -7.38 -11.87
CA LYS A 81 23.53 -6.65 -12.44
C LYS A 81 24.84 -6.98 -11.70
N LYS A 82 24.80 -7.06 -10.37
CA LYS A 82 25.96 -7.42 -9.56
C LYS A 82 26.39 -8.87 -9.81
N ASP A 83 25.44 -9.78 -9.92
CA ASP A 83 25.74 -11.18 -10.22
C ASP A 83 26.32 -11.34 -11.62
N ALA A 84 25.82 -10.62 -12.62
CA ALA A 84 26.40 -10.62 -13.96
C ALA A 84 27.85 -10.11 -13.95
N ILE A 85 28.16 -9.04 -13.22
CA ILE A 85 29.53 -8.53 -13.06
C ILE A 85 30.40 -9.57 -12.35
N LYS A 86 29.90 -10.18 -11.26
CA LYS A 86 30.62 -11.20 -10.50
C LYS A 86 30.93 -12.42 -11.38
N GLN A 87 29.97 -12.88 -12.18
CA GLN A 87 30.17 -14.00 -13.09
C GLN A 87 31.23 -13.67 -14.14
N LYS A 88 31.19 -12.49 -14.75
CA LYS A 88 32.24 -12.04 -15.68
C LYS A 88 33.62 -11.95 -15.03
N LEU A 89 33.68 -11.55 -13.76
CA LEU A 89 34.93 -11.45 -13.00
C LEU A 89 35.47 -12.83 -12.63
N MET A 90 34.59 -13.77 -12.27
CA MET A 90 34.96 -15.17 -12.03
C MET A 90 35.42 -15.86 -13.33
N ASP A 91 34.71 -15.68 -14.44
CA ASP A 91 35.11 -16.18 -15.76
C ASP A 91 36.49 -15.64 -16.15
N PHE A 92 36.75 -14.35 -15.93
CA PHE A 92 38.05 -13.74 -16.17
C PHE A 92 39.14 -14.33 -15.27
N SER A 93 38.86 -14.57 -13.99
CA SER A 93 39.81 -15.17 -13.05
C SER A 93 40.17 -16.61 -13.42
N LEU A 94 39.20 -17.41 -13.87
CA LEU A 94 39.41 -18.77 -14.34
C LEU A 94 40.25 -18.81 -15.63
N LEU A 95 39.95 -17.91 -16.58
CA LEU A 95 40.74 -17.76 -17.79
C LEU A 95 42.19 -17.37 -17.47
N ALA A 96 42.40 -16.37 -16.60
CA ALA A 96 43.73 -15.94 -16.19
C ALA A 96 44.52 -17.02 -15.44
N ALA A 97 43.84 -17.84 -14.62
CA ALA A 97 44.46 -18.96 -13.92
C ALA A 97 44.83 -20.13 -14.86
N GLN A 98 44.03 -20.37 -15.92
CA GLN A 98 44.31 -21.43 -16.89
C GLN A 98 45.39 -21.05 -17.91
N THR A 99 45.45 -19.81 -18.38
CA THR A 99 46.39 -19.41 -19.44
C THR A 99 47.75 -18.95 -18.93
N GLY A 100 47.93 -18.75 -17.62
CA GLY A 100 49.17 -18.23 -17.02
C GLY A 100 49.61 -16.85 -17.55
N THR A 101 48.77 -16.22 -18.36
CA THR A 101 48.98 -14.99 -19.09
C THR A 101 47.67 -14.21 -19.07
N LEU A 102 47.74 -12.95 -18.65
CA LEU A 102 46.59 -12.05 -18.66
C LEU A 102 46.15 -11.85 -20.11
N ASN A 103 45.00 -12.39 -20.50
CA ASN A 103 44.49 -12.20 -21.86
C ASN A 103 44.08 -10.72 -22.02
N PRO A 104 44.82 -9.91 -22.80
CA PRO A 104 44.65 -8.46 -22.84
C PRO A 104 43.27 -8.04 -23.35
N SER A 105 42.62 -8.88 -24.16
CA SER A 105 41.25 -8.66 -24.64
C SER A 105 40.21 -8.65 -23.52
N GLY A 106 40.36 -9.51 -22.49
CA GLY A 106 39.47 -9.54 -21.33
C GLY A 106 39.70 -8.35 -20.39
N LEU A 107 40.97 -7.91 -20.25
CA LEU A 107 41.31 -6.73 -19.46
C LEU A 107 40.79 -5.45 -20.11
N VAL A 108 40.90 -5.32 -21.44
CA VAL A 108 40.30 -4.23 -22.20
C VAL A 108 38.78 -4.24 -22.10
N GLY A 109 38.12 -5.41 -22.14
CA GLY A 109 36.68 -5.52 -21.92
C GLY A 109 36.24 -5.06 -20.53
N LEU A 110 37.00 -5.40 -19.50
CA LEU A 110 36.72 -5.00 -18.11
C LEU A 110 36.99 -3.50 -17.89
N ILE A 111 38.10 -2.97 -18.42
CA ILE A 111 38.42 -1.54 -18.40
C ILE A 111 37.40 -0.73 -19.21
N ALA A 112 37.04 -1.18 -20.41
CA ALA A 112 36.01 -0.54 -21.24
C ALA A 112 34.63 -0.60 -20.57
N GLY A 113 34.31 -1.68 -19.84
CA GLY A 113 33.11 -1.78 -19.02
C GLY A 113 33.08 -0.77 -17.87
N ILE A 114 34.18 -0.64 -17.14
CA ILE A 114 34.33 0.33 -16.04
C ILE A 114 34.28 1.77 -16.58
N VAL A 115 34.99 2.06 -17.67
CA VAL A 115 35.00 3.37 -18.33
C VAL A 115 33.63 3.70 -18.93
N GLY A 116 32.95 2.73 -19.54
CA GLY A 116 31.61 2.89 -20.10
C GLY A 116 30.57 3.17 -19.02
N ILE A 117 30.59 2.45 -17.90
CA ILE A 117 29.73 2.72 -16.74
C ILE A 117 30.07 4.10 -16.15
N GLY A 118 31.36 4.42 -16.01
CA GLY A 118 31.83 5.73 -15.53
C GLY A 118 31.35 6.89 -16.40
N ALA A 119 31.43 6.76 -17.73
CA ALA A 119 30.97 7.76 -18.68
C ALA A 119 29.44 7.95 -18.65
N VAL A 120 28.67 6.87 -18.50
CA VAL A 120 27.20 6.95 -18.35
C VAL A 120 26.81 7.64 -17.05
N ILE A 121 27.51 7.34 -15.95
CA ILE A 121 27.28 7.99 -14.65
C ILE A 121 27.66 9.48 -14.72
N ASP A 122 28.81 9.81 -15.31
CA ASP A 122 29.29 11.19 -15.47
C ASP A 122 28.32 12.03 -16.33
N ASN A 123 27.81 11.48 -17.43
CA ASN A 123 26.80 12.14 -18.26
C ASN A 123 25.48 12.37 -17.50
N ARG A 124 25.03 11.41 -16.67
CA ARG A 124 23.84 11.62 -15.81
C ARG A 124 24.03 12.72 -14.76
N ILE A 125 25.24 12.85 -14.21
CA ILE A 125 25.55 13.88 -13.22
C ILE A 125 25.57 15.25 -13.90
N LYS A 126 26.23 15.36 -15.07
CA LYS A 126 26.28 16.60 -15.86
C LYS A 126 24.90 17.07 -16.31
N ASP A 127 24.01 16.16 -16.74
CA ASP A 127 22.63 16.49 -17.11
C ASP A 127 21.82 17.11 -15.97
N LYS A 128 22.02 16.62 -14.73
CA LYS A 128 21.38 17.20 -13.54
C LYS A 128 21.90 18.61 -13.25
N VAL A 129 23.19 18.86 -13.44
CA VAL A 129 23.81 20.17 -13.20
C VAL A 129 23.38 21.20 -14.25
N ILE A 130 23.26 20.81 -15.52
CA ILE A 130 22.87 21.71 -16.61
C ILE A 130 21.40 22.13 -16.47
N LYS A 131 20.50 21.20 -16.12
CA LYS A 131 19.07 21.51 -15.91
C LYS A 131 18.78 22.41 -14.71
N ASN A 132 19.67 22.42 -13.71
CA ASN A 132 19.50 23.21 -12.48
C ASN A 132 20.21 24.57 -12.51
N ARG A 133 20.85 24.95 -13.62
CA ARG A 133 21.50 26.27 -13.73
C ARG A 133 20.47 27.32 -14.20
N PRO A 134 20.27 28.44 -13.48
CA PRO A 134 19.43 29.53 -13.97
C PRO A 134 20.03 30.10 -15.26
N LEU A 135 19.22 30.18 -16.31
CA LEU A 135 19.61 30.84 -17.56
C LEU A 135 19.88 32.31 -17.23
N LYS A 136 21.12 32.76 -17.44
CA LYS A 136 21.42 34.19 -17.51
C LYS A 136 20.77 34.70 -18.79
N VAL A 137 19.61 35.34 -18.62
CA VAL A 137 19.00 36.24 -19.62
C VAL A 137 19.74 37.57 -19.56
#